data_AF-A0A8J6KTL2-F1
#
_entry.id   AF-A0A8J6KTL2-F1
#
_cell.length_a   1.000
_cell.length_b   1.000
_cell.length_c   1.000
_cell.angle_alpha   90.00
_cell.angle_beta   90.00
_cell.angle_gamma   90.00
#
_symmetry.space_group_name_H-M   'P 1'
#
loop_
_entity.id
_entity.type
_entity.pdbx_description
1 polymer ?
#
loop_
_entity_poly.entity_id
_entity_poly.type
_entity_poly.pdbx_seq_one_letter_code
_entity_poly.pdbx_strand_id
1 'polypeptide(L)'
;MLLTSEPSLQLRVILSKLPIGDVATQYFADRDMFCAGRVPEEDLKRTIMACGGSIQTSVNALIPDVLGHCQVFEETQIGGERYNFFTGCPKAKTCTIILRGGAEQFMEETERSLHDAIMIVRRAIKNDSVVAGGGAI
;
A
#
# COMPACT_ATOMS: atom_id res chain seq x y z
N MET A 1 -9.47 -3.28 -7.87
CA MET A 1 -9.85 -2.45 -6.70
C MET A 1 -10.00 -1.03 -7.20
N LEU A 2 -11.10 -0.35 -6.87
CA LEU A 2 -11.29 1.06 -7.17
C LEU A 2 -11.19 1.86 -5.87
N LEU A 3 -10.41 2.94 -5.90
CA LEU A 3 -10.24 3.87 -4.80
C LEU A 3 -10.76 5.24 -5.22
N THR A 4 -11.39 5.93 -4.28
CA THR A 4 -11.87 7.28 -4.47
C THR A 4 -11.19 8.20 -3.45
N SER A 5 -10.60 9.28 -3.95
CA SER A 5 -10.16 10.40 -3.13
C SER A 5 -11.36 11.32 -2.80
N GLU A 6 -11.19 12.24 -1.85
CA GLU A 6 -12.26 13.11 -1.30
C GLU A 6 -13.23 13.72 -2.35
N PRO A 7 -14.48 14.03 -1.95
CA PRO A 7 -15.57 14.40 -2.87
C PRO A 7 -15.34 15.65 -3.72
N SER A 8 -14.31 16.46 -3.46
CA SER A 8 -13.96 17.65 -4.25
C SER A 8 -12.99 17.38 -5.41
N LEU A 9 -12.25 16.27 -5.40
CA LEU A 9 -11.31 15.86 -6.44
C LEU A 9 -11.68 14.44 -6.89
N GLN A 10 -12.32 14.31 -8.05
CA GLN A 10 -12.77 13.02 -8.59
C GLN A 10 -11.63 12.14 -9.10
N LEU A 11 -10.46 12.12 -8.45
CA LEU A 11 -9.38 11.24 -8.85
C LEU A 11 -9.73 9.81 -8.43
N ARG A 12 -10.10 8.97 -9.40
CA ARG A 12 -10.38 7.55 -9.19
C ARG A 12 -9.15 6.75 -9.56
N VAL A 13 -8.68 5.94 -8.61
CA VAL A 13 -7.51 5.08 -8.81
C VAL A 13 -7.98 3.64 -9.02
N ILE A 14 -7.56 3.04 -10.13
CA ILE A 14 -7.88 1.68 -10.53
C ILE A 14 -6.64 0.80 -10.37
N LEU A 15 -6.71 -0.19 -9.49
CA LEU A 15 -5.65 -1.18 -9.30
C LEU A 15 -6.11 -2.54 -9.83
N SER A 16 -5.31 -3.14 -10.71
CA SER A 16 -5.55 -4.47 -11.26
C SER A 16 -4.34 -5.38 -11.06
N LYS A 17 -4.61 -6.63 -10.66
CA LYS A 17 -3.59 -7.70 -10.64
C LYS A 17 -3.11 -8.06 -12.05
N LEU A 18 -4.03 -7.98 -13.01
CA LEU A 18 -3.75 -8.31 -14.40
C LEU A 18 -3.28 -7.06 -15.17
N PRO A 19 -2.57 -7.24 -16.31
CA PRO A 19 -2.26 -6.13 -17.18
C PRO A 19 -3.53 -5.43 -17.66
N ILE A 20 -3.46 -4.11 -17.77
CA ILE A 20 -4.50 -3.27 -18.36
C ILE A 20 -4.05 -3.00 -19.81
N GLY A 21 -4.95 -3.17 -20.78
CA GLY A 21 -4.65 -2.92 -22.18
C GLY A 21 -4.50 -1.42 -22.48
N ASP A 22 -3.69 -1.07 -23.47
CA ASP A 22 -3.33 0.32 -23.78
C ASP A 22 -4.56 1.20 -24.10
N VAL A 23 -5.54 0.64 -24.83
CA VAL A 23 -6.80 1.33 -25.14
C VAL A 23 -7.60 1.64 -23.87
N ALA A 24 -7.58 0.74 -22.89
CA ALA A 24 -8.25 0.97 -21.61
C ALA A 24 -7.52 2.05 -20.79
N THR A 25 -6.19 2.03 -20.78
CA THR A 25 -5.38 3.07 -20.13
C THR A 25 -5.66 4.45 -20.71
N GLN A 26 -5.74 4.58 -22.04
CA GLN A 26 -6.13 5.83 -22.70
C GLN A 26 -7.55 6.26 -22.31
N TYR A 27 -8.51 5.32 -22.33
CA TYR A 27 -9.89 5.59 -21.94
C TYR A 27 -10.02 6.08 -20.48
N PHE A 28 -9.16 5.61 -19.58
CA PHE A 28 -9.10 6.08 -18.20
C PHE A 28 -8.41 7.44 -18.08
N ALA A 29 -7.34 7.67 -18.82
CA ALA A 29 -6.64 8.96 -18.86
C ALA A 29 -7.54 10.08 -19.38
N ASP A 30 -8.36 9.83 -20.40
CA ASP A 30 -9.35 10.78 -20.95
C ASP A 30 -10.42 11.19 -19.91
N ARG A 31 -10.54 10.45 -18.79
CA ARG A 31 -11.50 10.68 -17.71
C ARG A 31 -10.85 11.07 -16.39
N ASP A 32 -9.58 11.48 -16.42
CA ASP A 32 -8.79 11.82 -15.24
C ASP A 32 -8.75 10.70 -14.18
N MET A 33 -8.79 9.43 -14.63
CA MET A 33 -8.67 8.26 -13.78
C MET A 33 -7.28 7.65 -13.89
N PHE A 34 -6.63 7.46 -12.74
CA PHE A 34 -5.34 6.79 -12.69
C PHE A 34 -5.54 5.27 -12.70
N CYS A 35 -4.75 4.54 -13.49
CA CYS A 35 -4.80 3.08 -13.50
C CYS A 35 -3.40 2.47 -13.40
N ALA A 36 -3.26 1.48 -12.51
CA ALA A 36 -2.06 0.65 -12.41
C ALA A 36 -2.43 -0.82 -12.60
N GLY A 37 -1.81 -1.44 -13.59
CA GLY A 37 -1.91 -2.87 -13.87
C GLY A 37 -0.71 -3.63 -13.30
N ARG A 38 -0.80 -4.97 -13.28
CA ARG A 38 0.25 -5.87 -12.78
C ARG A 38 0.63 -5.63 -11.31
N VAL A 39 -0.32 -5.17 -10.50
CA VAL A 39 -0.10 -4.94 -9.06
C VAL A 39 0.02 -6.30 -8.36
N PRO A 40 1.07 -6.53 -7.55
CA PRO A 40 1.19 -7.74 -6.74
C PRO A 40 -0.03 -7.96 -5.84
N GLU A 41 -0.36 -9.23 -5.60
CA GLU A 41 -1.51 -9.56 -4.76
C GLU A 41 -1.33 -9.09 -3.31
N GLU A 42 -0.10 -9.08 -2.82
CA GLU A 42 0.25 -8.59 -1.49
C GLU A 42 -0.07 -7.09 -1.36
N ASP A 43 0.28 -6.28 -2.36
CA ASP A 43 -0.01 -4.85 -2.37
C ASP A 43 -1.50 -4.57 -2.49
N LEU A 44 -2.25 -5.38 -3.24
CA LEU A 44 -3.71 -5.29 -3.27
C LEU A 44 -4.30 -5.55 -1.88
N LYS A 45 -3.83 -6.57 -1.16
CA LYS A 45 -4.28 -6.86 0.21
C LYS A 45 -3.91 -5.75 1.19
N ARG A 46 -2.71 -5.17 1.07
CA ARG A 46 -2.29 -4.02 1.89
C ARG A 46 -3.17 -2.81 1.63
N THR A 47 -3.48 -2.53 0.37
CA THR A 47 -4.34 -1.41 -0.02
C THR A 47 -5.78 -1.60 0.48
N ILE A 48 -6.30 -2.84 0.46
CA ILE A 48 -7.58 -3.18 1.11
C ILE A 48 -7.54 -2.88 2.60
N MET A 49 -6.50 -3.33 3.30
CA MET A 49 -6.37 -3.10 4.74
C MET A 49 -6.18 -1.62 5.09
N ALA A 50 -5.61 -0.83 4.18
CA ALA A 50 -5.44 0.61 4.34
C ALA A 50 -6.75 1.38 4.07
N CYS A 51 -7.27 1.24 2.85
CA CYS A 51 -8.35 2.07 2.31
C CYS A 51 -9.76 1.50 2.56
N GLY A 52 -9.87 0.22 2.92
CA GLY A 52 -11.12 -0.42 3.30
C GLY A 52 -12.03 -0.90 2.17
N GLY A 53 -11.53 -0.98 0.92
CA GLY A 53 -12.27 -1.53 -0.21
C GLY A 53 -12.15 -3.06 -0.33
N SER A 54 -12.75 -3.67 -1.35
CA SER A 54 -12.62 -5.11 -1.64
C SER A 54 -12.12 -5.40 -3.06
N ILE A 55 -11.46 -6.55 -3.24
CA ILE A 55 -11.10 -7.03 -4.58
C ILE A 55 -12.36 -7.57 -5.26
N GLN A 56 -12.61 -7.08 -6.47
CA GLN A 56 -13.67 -7.56 -7.34
C GLN A 56 -13.06 -8.28 -8.54
N THR A 57 -13.65 -9.43 -8.89
CA THR A 57 -13.26 -10.24 -10.06
C THR A 57 -13.96 -9.79 -11.34
N SER A 58 -15.13 -9.16 -11.22
CA SER A 58 -15.92 -8.67 -12.35
C SER A 58 -16.16 -7.17 -12.24
N VAL A 59 -16.08 -6.48 -13.38
CA VAL A 59 -16.31 -5.01 -13.46
C VAL A 59 -17.78 -4.66 -13.16
N ASN A 60 -18.71 -5.56 -13.47
CA ASN A 60 -20.14 -5.32 -13.27
C ASN A 60 -20.57 -5.36 -11.80
N ALA A 61 -19.73 -5.89 -10.90
CA ALA A 61 -20.01 -6.00 -9.46
C ALA A 61 -19.50 -4.78 -8.66
N LEU A 62 -19.23 -3.66 -9.32
CA LEU A 62 -18.76 -2.43 -8.70
C LEU A 62 -19.91 -1.65 -8.05
N ILE A 63 -20.11 -1.91 -6.76
CA ILE A 63 -21.03 -1.19 -5.88
C ILE A 63 -20.25 -0.14 -5.06
N PRO A 64 -20.85 0.99 -4.63
CA PRO A 64 -20.14 1.99 -3.83
C PRO A 64 -19.52 1.42 -2.55
N ASP A 65 -20.17 0.43 -1.93
CA ASP A 65 -19.72 -0.20 -0.69
C ASP A 65 -18.41 -1.00 -0.82
N VAL A 66 -18.03 -1.38 -2.05
CA VAL A 66 -16.79 -2.12 -2.30
C VAL A 66 -15.60 -1.22 -2.59
N LEU A 67 -15.83 0.09 -2.71
CA LEU A 67 -14.80 1.09 -2.99
C LEU A 67 -14.00 1.40 -1.73
N GLY A 68 -12.68 1.60 -1.90
CA GLY A 68 -11.85 2.11 -0.82
C GLY A 68 -11.76 3.63 -0.85
N HIS A 69 -11.44 4.21 0.29
CA HIS A 69 -11.23 5.65 0.45
C HIS A 69 -9.82 5.95 0.98
N CYS A 70 -9.18 6.94 0.37
CA CYS A 70 -7.92 7.53 0.80
C CYS A 70 -8.03 9.05 0.74
N GLN A 71 -7.40 9.76 1.66
CA GLN A 71 -7.44 11.22 1.65
C GLN A 71 -6.58 11.81 0.52
N VAL A 72 -5.36 11.29 0.37
CA VAL A 72 -4.39 11.80 -0.59
C VAL A 72 -3.80 10.64 -1.39
N PHE A 73 -3.74 10.85 -2.71
CA PHE A 73 -3.03 9.98 -3.64
C PHE A 73 -1.99 10.83 -4.38
N GLU A 74 -0.74 10.40 -4.35
CA GLU A 74 0.36 11.09 -5.02
C GLU A 74 1.31 10.10 -5.71
N GLU A 75 1.73 10.42 -6.93
CA GLU A 75 2.82 9.72 -7.62
C GLU A 75 4.10 10.54 -7.40
N THR A 76 5.09 9.98 -6.71
CA THR A 76 6.38 10.64 -6.48
C THR A 76 7.51 9.79 -7.00
N GLN A 77 8.49 10.43 -7.63
CA GLN A 77 9.71 9.77 -8.11
C GLN A 77 10.75 9.70 -6.99
N ILE A 78 11.22 8.48 -6.69
CA ILE A 78 12.24 8.21 -5.69
C ILE A 78 13.32 7.35 -6.32
N GLY A 79 14.56 7.83 -6.36
CA GLY A 79 15.70 7.05 -6.88
C GLY A 79 15.61 6.74 -8.38
N GLY A 80 14.82 7.49 -9.14
CA GLY A 80 14.59 7.27 -10.57
C GLY A 80 13.33 6.48 -10.89
N GLU A 81 12.76 5.77 -9.91
CA GLU A 81 11.52 5.00 -10.04
C GLU A 81 10.31 5.77 -9.52
N ARG A 82 9.13 5.51 -10.08
CA ARG A 82 7.88 6.16 -9.69
C ARG A 82 7.13 5.29 -8.70
N TYR A 83 6.76 5.89 -7.57
CA TYR A 83 6.01 5.23 -6.50
C TYR A 83 4.67 5.92 -6.31
N ASN A 84 3.63 5.10 -6.09
CA ASN A 84 2.27 5.55 -5.84
C ASN A 84 1.97 5.49 -4.34
N PHE A 85 1.67 6.63 -3.75
CA PHE A 85 1.42 6.77 -2.32
C PHE A 85 -0.07 6.96 -2.05
N PHE A 86 -0.56 6.19 -1.09
CA PHE A 86 -1.90 6.31 -0.54
C PHE A 86 -1.76 6.75 0.92
N THR A 87 -2.14 7.99 1.22
CA THR A 87 -2.02 8.56 2.57
C THR A 87 -3.36 9.09 3.08
N GLY A 88 -3.48 9.24 4.40
CA GLY A 88 -4.72 9.62 5.08
C GLY A 88 -5.85 8.60 4.91
N CYS A 89 -5.54 7.31 4.99
CA CYS A 89 -6.54 6.26 4.90
C CYS A 89 -7.26 6.07 6.26
N PRO A 90 -8.59 6.24 6.34
CA PRO A 90 -9.32 6.27 7.62
C PRO A 90 -9.33 4.93 8.35
N LYS A 91 -9.12 3.82 7.64
CA LYS A 91 -9.07 2.45 8.19
C LYS A 91 -7.65 1.88 8.21
N ALA A 92 -6.61 2.72 8.15
CA ALA A 92 -5.23 2.28 8.03
C ALA A 92 -4.81 1.31 9.16
N LYS A 93 -4.79 0.01 8.86
CA LYS A 93 -4.18 -1.03 9.70
C LYS A 93 -2.79 -1.43 9.22
N THR A 94 -2.32 -0.79 8.16
CA THR A 94 -1.04 -1.07 7.49
C THR A 94 -0.27 0.21 7.30
N CYS A 95 1.04 0.14 7.47
CA CYS A 95 1.98 1.18 7.09
C CYS A 95 3.03 0.61 6.11
N THR A 96 3.68 1.50 5.38
CA THR A 96 4.79 1.17 4.49
C THR A 96 5.96 2.07 4.87
N ILE A 97 7.12 1.47 5.12
CA ILE A 97 8.38 2.18 5.36
C ILE A 97 9.20 2.04 4.09
N ILE A 98 9.63 3.15 3.51
CA ILE A 98 10.50 3.14 2.33
C ILE A 98 11.94 3.28 2.81
N LEU A 99 12.75 2.26 2.54
CA LEU A 99 14.18 2.27 2.80
C LEU A 99 14.93 2.76 1.56
N ARG A 100 15.97 3.56 1.77
CA ARG A 100 16.84 4.07 0.72
C ARG A 100 18.28 3.98 1.17
N GLY A 101 19.18 3.55 0.29
CA GLY A 101 20.61 3.56 0.55
C GLY A 101 21.41 3.20 -0.68
N GLY A 102 22.74 3.27 -0.53
CA GLY A 102 23.67 3.22 -1.66
C GLY A 102 24.06 1.83 -2.15
N ALA A 103 23.87 0.79 -1.34
CA ALA A 103 24.15 -0.59 -1.74
C ALA A 103 23.04 -1.53 -1.25
N GLU A 104 22.75 -2.55 -2.04
CA GLU A 104 21.71 -3.54 -1.78
C GLU A 104 21.96 -4.31 -0.47
N GLN A 105 23.22 -4.63 -0.17
CA GLN A 105 23.59 -5.32 1.08
C GLN A 105 23.20 -4.51 2.33
N PHE A 106 23.29 -3.18 2.28
CA PHE A 106 22.87 -2.33 3.40
C PHE A 106 21.34 -2.24 3.49
N MET A 107 20.62 -2.33 2.37
CA MET A 107 19.15 -2.38 2.40
C MET A 107 18.65 -3.66 3.06
N GLU A 108 19.21 -4.81 2.70
CA GLU A 108 18.81 -6.10 3.28
C GLU A 108 19.07 -6.14 4.79
N GLU A 109 20.23 -5.64 5.23
CA GLU A 109 20.56 -5.59 6.66
C GLU A 109 19.67 -4.59 7.42
N THR A 110 19.32 -3.46 6.80
CA THR A 110 18.42 -2.46 7.40
C THR A 110 17.00 -3.01 7.52
N GLU A 111 16.50 -3.71 6.50
CA GLU A 111 15.20 -4.37 6.54
C GLU A 111 15.14 -5.39 7.68
N ARG A 112 16.16 -6.25 7.79
CA ARG A 112 16.26 -7.25 8.87
C ARG A 112 16.29 -6.59 10.24
N SER A 113 17.12 -5.57 10.42
CA SER A 113 17.24 -4.82 11.67
C SER A 113 15.92 -4.17 12.09
N LEU A 114 15.20 -3.55 11.15
CA LEU A 114 13.91 -2.93 11.41
C LEU A 114 12.82 -3.96 11.71
N HIS A 115 12.82 -5.08 10.99
CA HIS A 115 11.89 -6.17 11.24
C HIS A 115 12.03 -6.69 12.69
N ASP A 116 13.25 -6.90 13.16
CA ASP A 116 13.52 -7.35 14.52
C ASP A 116 13.09 -6.30 15.57
N ALA A 117 13.40 -5.02 15.32
CA ALA A 117 12.95 -3.93 16.19
C ALA A 117 11.42 -3.86 16.30
N ILE A 118 10.70 -3.98 15.18
CA ILE A 118 9.23 -3.99 15.15
C ILE A 118 8.69 -5.19 15.94
N MET A 119 9.31 -6.36 15.80
CA MET A 119 8.90 -7.57 16.52
C MET A 119 9.12 -7.44 18.04
N ILE A 120 10.21 -6.80 18.46
CA ILE A 120 10.49 -6.51 19.88
C ILE A 120 9.43 -5.58 20.46
N VAL A 121 9.18 -4.44 19.80
CA VAL A 121 8.16 -3.46 20.25
C VAL A 121 6.78 -4.12 20.31
N ARG A 122 6.42 -4.92 19.29
CA ARG A 122 5.16 -5.67 19.28
C ARG A 122 5.04 -6.65 20.45
N ARG A 123 6.13 -7.35 20.81
CA ARG A 123 6.12 -8.28 21.95
C ARG A 123 6.06 -7.54 23.29
N ALA A 124 6.80 -6.44 23.43
CA ALA A 124 6.79 -5.61 24.63
C ALA A 124 5.40 -5.01 24.91
N ILE A 125 4.63 -4.66 23.87
CA ILE A 125 3.25 -4.18 24.03
C ILE A 125 2.28 -5.32 24.39
N LYS A 126 2.55 -6.56 23.96
CA LYS A 126 1.66 -7.70 24.22
C LYS A 126 1.87 -8.34 25.59
N ASN A 127 3.12 -8.36 26.07
CA ASN A 127 3.52 -9.02 27.30
C ASN A 127 4.33 -8.07 28.17
N ASP A 128 3.88 -7.81 29.40
CA ASP A 128 4.58 -6.93 30.34
C ASP A 128 5.74 -7.63 31.07
N SER A 129 5.74 -8.96 31.13
CA SER A 129 6.82 -9.74 31.75
C SER A 129 7.97 -9.92 30.76
N VAL A 130 9.07 -9.23 31.00
CA VAL A 130 10.33 -9.36 30.24
C VAL A 130 11.44 -9.84 31.15
N VAL A 131 12.42 -10.51 30.56
CA VAL A 131 13.56 -11.07 31.28
C VAL A 131 14.87 -10.66 30.62
N ALA A 132 15.99 -10.72 31.35
CA ALA A 132 17.30 -10.37 30.80
C ALA A 132 17.71 -11.35 29.69
N GLY A 133 18.17 -10.81 28.55
CA GLY A 133 18.70 -11.59 27.44
C GLY A 133 20.20 -11.87 27.56
N GLY A 134 20.83 -12.30 26.46
CA GLY A 134 22.29 -12.44 26.39
C GLY A 134 22.86 -13.61 27.19
N GLY A 135 22.07 -14.67 27.42
CA GLY A 135 22.50 -15.86 28.15
C GLY A 135 22.56 -15.71 29.67
N ALA A 136 21.95 -14.65 30.22
CA ALA A 136 21.87 -14.43 31.66
C ALA A 136 20.83 -15.32 32.38
N ILE A 137 19.97 -16.01 31.61
CA ILE A 137 18.86 -16.84 32.07
C ILE A 137 18.89 -18.15 31.29
#